data_AF-A0A978TG14-F1
#
_entry.id   AF-A0A978TG14-F1
#
_cell.length_a   1.000
_cell.length_b   1.000
_cell.length_c   1.000
_cell.angle_alpha   90.00
_cell.angle_beta   90.00
_cell.angle_gamma   90.00
#
_symmetry.space_group_name_H-M   'P 1'
#
loop_
_entity.id
_entity.type
_entity.pdbx_description
1 polymer ?
#
loop_
_entity_poly.entity_id
_entity_poly.type
_entity_poly.pdbx_seq_one_letter_code
_entity_poly.pdbx_strand_id
1 'polypeptide(L)'
;METITVTVSPPRYDIDAIIRGYSQGYFLMADGDGDDLGWYSSRQRTLIPLDQRFRYPKSLRRALNQNRFQGAINRAFMEVVNGCADRDTTWISPELKQVYWELYQTGWAYSFETWQGNELAGGVLGLVIGG
;
A
#
# COMPACT_ATOMS: atom_id res chain seq x y z
N MET A 1 -1.05 -10.62 42.17
CA MET A 1 -0.33 -9.56 41.43
C MET A 1 -1.02 -9.46 40.09
N GLU A 2 -2.00 -8.57 39.98
CA GLU A 2 -2.87 -8.44 38.81
C GLU A 2 -2.13 -7.66 37.72
N THR A 3 -1.85 -8.31 36.60
CA THR A 3 -1.20 -7.69 35.45
C THR A 3 -2.21 -6.75 34.80
N ILE A 4 -2.08 -5.45 35.04
CA ILE A 4 -2.83 -4.41 34.33
C ILE A 4 -2.40 -4.47 32.87
N THR A 5 -3.24 -5.02 32.00
CA THR A 5 -3.10 -4.87 30.56
C THR A 5 -3.55 -3.45 30.20
N VAL A 6 -2.59 -2.53 30.14
CA VAL A 6 -2.86 -1.20 29.57
C VAL A 6 -3.19 -1.41 28.10
N THR A 7 -4.46 -1.30 27.76
CA THR A 7 -4.90 -1.21 26.36
C THR A 7 -4.46 0.15 25.86
N VAL A 8 -3.25 0.24 25.31
CA VAL A 8 -2.81 1.45 24.60
C VAL A 8 -3.69 1.52 23.36
N SER A 9 -4.63 2.47 23.32
CA SER A 9 -5.33 2.80 22.08
C SER A 9 -4.26 3.11 21.02
N PRO A 10 -4.40 2.58 19.79
CA PRO A 10 -3.43 2.88 18.75
C PRO A 10 -3.28 4.39 18.60
N PRO A 11 -2.06 4.90 18.36
CA PRO A 11 -1.87 6.32 18.07
C PRO A 11 -2.82 6.70 16.94
N ARG A 12 -3.64 7.74 17.17
CA ARG A 12 -4.54 8.24 16.13
C ARG A 12 -3.71 9.08 15.17
N TYR A 13 -3.60 8.65 13.92
CA TYR A 13 -2.89 9.41 12.91
C TYR A 13 -3.75 10.56 12.40
N ASP A 14 -3.13 11.73 12.21
CA ASP A 14 -3.80 12.84 11.52
C ASP A 14 -3.80 12.55 10.01
N ILE A 15 -4.86 11.88 9.56
CA ILE A 15 -5.04 11.47 8.16
C ILE A 15 -5.01 12.67 7.23
N ASP A 16 -5.60 13.79 7.61
CA ASP A 16 -5.60 14.99 6.78
C ASP A 16 -4.18 15.56 6.63
N ALA A 17 -3.39 15.56 7.69
CA ALA A 17 -1.97 15.94 7.62
C ALA A 17 -1.17 15.00 6.72
N ILE A 18 -1.43 13.69 6.81
CA ILE A 18 -0.76 12.70 5.97
C ILE A 18 -1.10 12.94 4.50
N ILE A 19 -2.37 13.08 4.15
CA ILE A 19 -2.80 13.35 2.78
C ILE A 19 -2.22 14.67 2.26
N ARG A 20 -2.16 15.71 3.09
CA ARG A 20 -1.46 16.95 2.73
C ARG A 20 0.01 16.70 2.41
N GLY A 21 0.72 15.92 3.21
CA GLY A 21 2.11 15.52 2.95
C GLY A 21 2.27 14.78 1.62
N TYR A 22 1.44 13.76 1.36
CA TYR A 22 1.45 13.02 0.10
C TYR A 22 1.11 13.91 -1.11
N SER A 23 0.19 14.86 -0.98
CA SER A 23 -0.16 15.80 -2.06
C SER A 23 0.99 16.75 -2.43
N GLN A 24 1.92 16.99 -1.51
CA GLN A 24 3.16 17.76 -1.73
C GLN A 24 4.31 16.87 -2.23
N GLY A 25 4.04 15.58 -2.41
CA GLY A 25 5.00 14.59 -2.89
C GLY A 25 5.92 14.02 -1.82
N TYR A 26 5.62 14.19 -0.54
CA TYR A 26 6.28 13.41 0.51
C TYR A 26 5.68 12.00 0.58
N PHE A 27 6.39 11.06 1.17
CA PHE A 27 5.88 9.72 1.44
C PHE A 27 6.47 9.18 2.74
N LEU A 28 5.70 8.34 3.43
CA LEU A 28 6.11 7.73 4.69
C LEU A 28 6.89 6.44 4.43
N MET A 29 7.96 6.23 5.17
CA MET A 29 8.68 4.97 5.26
C MET A 29 9.14 4.75 6.71
N ALA A 30 9.35 3.50 7.09
CA ALA A 30 10.14 3.19 8.28
C ALA A 30 11.61 3.03 7.91
N ASP A 31 12.51 3.45 8.79
CA ASP A 31 13.94 3.14 8.67
C ASP A 31 14.15 1.63 8.93
N GLY A 32 14.97 0.97 8.11
CA GLY A 32 14.98 -0.50 7.99
C GLY A 32 15.15 -1.32 9.29
N ASP A 33 15.77 -0.75 10.32
CA ASP A 33 16.00 -1.40 11.62
C ASP A 33 15.15 -0.81 12.76
N GLY A 34 14.33 0.21 12.48
CA GLY A 34 13.55 0.96 13.46
C GLY A 34 12.04 0.89 13.21
N ASP A 35 11.25 1.03 14.27
CA ASP A 35 9.80 1.15 14.16
C ASP A 35 9.35 2.59 13.81
N ASP A 36 10.27 3.56 13.80
CA ASP A 36 9.95 4.98 13.62
C ASP A 36 9.61 5.33 12.16
N LEU A 37 8.46 5.96 11.96
CA LEU A 37 8.04 6.51 10.67
C LEU A 37 8.69 7.87 10.37
N GLY A 38 9.34 7.95 9.21
CA GLY A 38 9.90 9.18 8.66
C GLY A 38 9.17 9.68 7.42
N TRP A 39 9.24 10.99 7.18
CA TRP A 39 8.82 11.60 5.91
C TRP A 39 10.01 11.69 4.95
N TYR A 40 9.83 11.17 3.75
CA TYR A 40 10.84 11.15 2.71
C TYR A 40 10.35 11.86 1.46
N SER A 41 11.29 12.32 0.64
CA SER A 41 11.02 12.83 -0.69
C SER A 41 12.19 12.50 -1.61
N SER A 42 11.92 12.41 -2.91
CA SER A 42 12.98 12.27 -3.92
C SER A 42 13.01 13.49 -4.83
N ARG A 43 14.22 13.99 -5.09
CA ARG A 43 14.46 15.06 -6.07
C ARG A 43 14.08 14.63 -7.48
N GLN A 44 14.24 13.34 -7.81
CA GLN A 44 13.83 12.75 -9.07
C GLN A 44 12.67 11.79 -8.84
N ARG A 45 11.55 12.03 -9.49
CA ARG A 45 10.33 11.23 -9.31
C ARG A 45 10.14 10.28 -10.48
N THR A 46 9.91 9.01 -10.14
CA THR A 46 9.44 8.03 -11.10
C THR A 46 7.95 8.22 -11.33
N LEU A 47 7.56 8.44 -12.58
CA LEU A 47 6.18 8.54 -13.00
C LEU A 47 5.89 7.45 -14.03
N ILE A 48 4.73 6.83 -13.94
CA ILE A 48 4.23 5.85 -14.91
C ILE A 48 2.98 6.47 -15.56
N PRO A 49 3.12 7.16 -16.71
CA PRO A 49 1.97 7.70 -17.42
C PRO A 49 1.07 6.56 -17.90
N LEU A 50 -0.22 6.63 -17.56
CA LEU A 50 -1.22 5.64 -17.98
C LEU A 50 -1.91 6.00 -19.31
N ASP A 51 -1.27 6.86 -20.11
CA ASP A 51 -1.71 7.22 -21.45
C ASP A 51 -1.12 6.25 -22.50
N GLN A 52 -1.10 6.67 -23.77
CA GLN A 52 -0.57 5.88 -24.89
C GLN A 52 0.92 5.47 -24.74
N ARG A 53 1.65 6.07 -23.79
CA ARG A 53 3.05 5.72 -23.46
C ARG A 53 3.16 4.48 -22.58
N PHE A 54 2.09 4.08 -21.90
CA PHE A 54 2.11 2.86 -21.09
C PHE A 54 2.36 1.63 -21.97
N ARG A 55 3.41 0.87 -21.66
CA ARG A 55 3.78 -0.35 -22.39
C ARG A 55 3.90 -1.50 -21.43
N TYR A 56 3.36 -2.64 -21.83
CA TYR A 56 3.55 -3.90 -21.13
C TYR A 56 4.08 -4.99 -22.08
N PRO A 57 4.83 -5.98 -21.59
CA PRO A 57 5.43 -7.03 -22.43
C PRO A 57 4.37 -7.84 -23.20
N LYS A 58 4.72 -8.28 -24.42
CA LYS A 58 3.85 -9.17 -25.22
C LYS A 58 3.50 -10.47 -24.50
N SER A 59 4.41 -10.99 -23.67
CA SER A 59 4.17 -12.17 -22.83
C SER A 59 3.03 -11.94 -21.82
N LEU A 60 2.95 -10.76 -21.21
CA LEU A 60 1.85 -10.40 -20.32
C LEU A 60 0.52 -10.33 -21.09
N ARG A 61 0.50 -9.78 -22.31
CA ARG A 61 -0.71 -9.80 -23.16
C ARG A 61 -1.25 -11.22 -23.34
N ARG A 62 -0.35 -12.17 -23.62
CA ARG A 62 -0.72 -13.58 -23.80
C ARG A 62 -1.33 -14.16 -22.54
N ALA A 63 -0.76 -13.86 -21.37
CA ALA A 63 -1.28 -14.33 -20.08
C ALA A 63 -2.67 -13.74 -19.77
N LEU A 64 -2.88 -12.45 -20.03
CA LEU A 64 -4.17 -11.78 -19.84
C LEU A 64 -5.26 -12.37 -20.74
N ASN A 65 -4.95 -12.63 -22.02
CA ASN A 65 -5.89 -13.23 -22.97
C ASN A 65 -6.33 -14.66 -22.61
N GLN A 66 -5.62 -15.34 -21.71
CA GLN A 66 -6.01 -16.66 -21.21
C GLN A 66 -7.08 -16.58 -20.11
N ASN A 67 -7.45 -15.38 -19.64
CA ASN A 67 -8.45 -15.16 -18.58
C ASN A 67 -8.19 -16.00 -17.30
N ARG A 68 -6.91 -16.27 -17.01
CA ARG A 68 -6.48 -17.05 -15.83
C ARG A 68 -6.58 -16.28 -14.52
N PHE A 69 -6.60 -14.96 -14.62
CA PHE A 69 -6.58 -14.05 -13.48
C PHE A 69 -7.78 -13.12 -13.50
N GLN A 70 -8.26 -12.75 -12.32
CA GLN A 70 -9.35 -11.81 -12.11
C GLN A 70 -8.86 -10.63 -11.26
N GLY A 71 -9.11 -9.42 -11.72
CA GLY A 71 -8.81 -8.21 -10.95
C GLY A 71 -9.91 -7.93 -9.91
N ALA A 72 -9.53 -7.42 -8.76
CA ALA A 72 -10.45 -6.82 -7.80
C ALA A 72 -9.85 -5.52 -7.24
N ILE A 73 -10.69 -4.71 -6.61
CA ILE A 73 -10.29 -3.51 -5.88
C ILE A 73 -10.85 -3.63 -4.47
N ASN A 74 -10.03 -3.34 -3.46
CA ASN A 74 -10.43 -3.31 -2.05
C ASN A 74 -11.06 -4.60 -1.54
N ARG A 75 -10.76 -5.74 -2.17
CA ARG A 75 -11.28 -7.05 -1.74
C ARG A 75 -10.46 -7.63 -0.59
N ALA A 76 -9.16 -7.34 -0.53
CA ALA A 76 -8.24 -7.92 0.44
C ALA A 76 -7.10 -6.96 0.82
N PHE A 77 -7.45 -5.72 1.20
CA PHE A 77 -6.47 -4.64 1.44
C PHE A 77 -5.33 -5.04 2.37
N MET A 78 -5.64 -5.57 3.56
CA MET A 78 -4.61 -5.96 4.52
C MET A 78 -3.81 -7.19 4.08
N GLU A 79 -4.38 -8.09 3.27
CA GLU A 79 -3.61 -9.20 2.69
C GLU A 79 -2.58 -8.67 1.70
N VAL A 80 -2.95 -7.68 0.87
CA VAL A 80 -2.01 -7.01 -0.04
C VAL A 80 -0.92 -6.26 0.75
N VAL A 81 -1.28 -5.50 1.80
CA VAL A 81 -0.31 -4.82 2.66
C VAL A 81 0.68 -5.81 3.27
N ASN A 82 0.17 -6.91 3.82
CA ASN A 82 1.01 -7.94 4.45
C ASN A 82 1.90 -8.65 3.44
N GLY A 83 1.38 -9.02 2.27
CA GLY A 83 2.18 -9.60 1.19
C GLY A 83 3.22 -8.63 0.61
N CYS A 84 2.95 -7.32 0.59
CA CYS A 84 3.95 -6.32 0.21
C CYS A 84 5.08 -6.20 1.24
N ALA A 85 4.76 -6.38 2.53
CA ALA A 85 5.71 -6.29 3.63
C ALA A 85 6.53 -7.57 3.83
N ASP A 86 6.04 -8.73 3.38
CA ASP A 86 6.69 -10.03 3.52
C ASP A 86 7.90 -10.18 2.57
N ARG A 87 9.02 -9.56 2.96
CA ARG A 87 10.28 -9.50 2.23
C ARG A 87 11.45 -9.49 3.21
N ASP A 88 12.61 -10.02 2.78
CA ASP A 88 13.86 -10.02 3.57
C ASP A 88 14.25 -8.62 4.06
N THR A 89 13.92 -7.58 3.28
CA THR A 89 14.08 -6.17 3.67
C THR A 89 12.85 -5.40 3.26
N THR A 90 12.25 -4.68 4.20
CA THR A 90 11.02 -3.92 4.00
C THR A 90 11.05 -2.63 4.82
N TRP A 91 10.47 -1.57 4.27
CA TRP A 91 10.21 -0.31 4.98
C TRP A 91 8.76 -0.21 5.48
N ILE A 92 7.97 -1.29 5.30
CA ILE A 92 6.58 -1.37 5.72
C ILE A 92 6.52 -1.92 7.15
N SER A 93 6.81 -1.04 8.12
CA SER A 93 6.73 -1.37 9.55
C SER A 93 5.30 -1.65 10.00
N PRO A 94 5.10 -2.31 11.16
CA PRO A 94 3.77 -2.45 11.77
C PRO A 94 3.04 -1.12 11.90
N GLU A 95 3.77 -0.05 12.23
CA GLU A 95 3.23 1.30 12.31
C GLU A 95 2.69 1.78 10.95
N LEU A 96 3.48 1.61 9.88
CA LEU A 96 3.05 2.00 8.54
C LEU A 96 1.81 1.23 8.08
N LYS A 97 1.71 -0.06 8.43
CA LYS A 97 0.51 -0.86 8.13
C LYS A 97 -0.74 -0.27 8.76
N GLN A 98 -0.65 0.20 10.01
CA GLN A 98 -1.77 0.85 10.70
C GLN A 98 -2.16 2.17 10.03
N VAL A 99 -1.18 2.98 9.62
CA VAL A 99 -1.43 4.21 8.85
C VAL A 99 -2.19 3.91 7.55
N TYR A 100 -1.72 2.92 6.77
CA TYR A 100 -2.40 2.52 5.53
C TYR A 100 -3.79 1.93 5.78
N TRP A 101 -3.99 1.23 6.90
CA TRP A 101 -5.31 0.75 7.30
C TRP A 101 -6.27 1.91 7.57
N GLU A 102 -5.85 2.94 8.30
CA GLU A 102 -6.69 4.11 8.55
C GLU A 102 -6.94 4.92 7.28
N LEU A 103 -5.95 5.05 6.39
CA LEU A 103 -6.12 5.64 5.07
C LEU A 103 -7.12 4.86 4.20
N TYR A 104 -7.14 3.54 4.31
CA TYR A 104 -8.13 2.70 3.63
C TYR A 104 -9.53 2.90 4.22
N GLN A 105 -9.66 2.87 5.54
CA GLN A 105 -10.95 3.09 6.24
C GLN A 105 -11.55 4.47 5.95
N THR A 106 -10.71 5.47 5.66
CA THR A 106 -11.13 6.84 5.32
C THR A 106 -11.29 7.08 3.80
N GLY A 107 -11.10 6.05 2.96
CA GLY A 107 -11.35 6.11 1.52
C GLY A 107 -10.22 6.72 0.69
N TRP A 108 -9.04 6.91 1.28
CA TRP A 108 -7.87 7.45 0.60
C TRP A 108 -6.94 6.37 0.02
N ALA A 109 -6.81 5.23 0.71
CA ALA A 109 -6.00 4.12 0.24
C ALA A 109 -6.85 3.05 -0.45
N TYR A 110 -6.27 2.46 -1.48
CA TYR A 110 -6.88 1.38 -2.26
C TYR A 110 -5.89 0.26 -2.46
N SER A 111 -6.40 -0.97 -2.51
CA SER A 111 -5.68 -2.14 -2.99
C SER A 111 -6.25 -2.58 -4.33
N PHE A 112 -5.37 -3.05 -5.20
CA PHE A 112 -5.71 -3.71 -6.46
C PHE A 112 -5.19 -5.14 -6.38
N GLU A 113 -6.11 -6.09 -6.37
CA GLU A 113 -5.79 -7.51 -6.23
C GLU A 113 -5.84 -8.24 -7.57
N THR A 114 -5.00 -9.26 -7.71
CA THR A 114 -5.03 -10.24 -8.81
C THR A 114 -5.31 -11.62 -8.22
N TRP A 115 -6.41 -12.24 -8.63
CA TRP A 115 -6.88 -13.53 -8.14
C TRP A 115 -6.70 -14.61 -9.18
N GLN A 116 -6.18 -15.78 -8.79
CA GLN A 116 -6.18 -17.00 -9.60
C GLN A 116 -7.15 -18.00 -8.96
N GLY A 117 -8.37 -18.09 -9.50
CA GLY A 117 -9.44 -18.81 -8.81
C GLY A 117 -9.78 -18.12 -7.49
N ASN A 118 -9.63 -18.84 -6.37
CA ASN A 118 -9.89 -18.31 -5.02
C ASN A 118 -8.62 -17.86 -4.29
N GLU A 119 -7.45 -17.95 -4.93
CA GLU A 119 -6.17 -17.60 -4.32
C GLU A 119 -5.75 -16.19 -4.74
N LEU A 120 -5.29 -15.39 -3.77
CA LEU A 120 -4.68 -14.09 -4.02
C LEU A 120 -3.29 -14.33 -4.63
N ALA A 121 -3.16 -14.12 -5.94
CA ALA A 121 -1.91 -14.30 -6.67
C ALA A 121 -0.95 -13.10 -6.53
N GLY A 122 -1.46 -11.96 -6.05
CA GLY A 122 -0.68 -10.75 -5.76
C GLY A 122 -1.54 -9.49 -5.80
N GLY A 123 -0.90 -8.35 -5.56
CA GLY A 123 -1.58 -7.05 -5.63
C GLY A 123 -0.62 -5.89 -5.44
N VAL A 124 -1.20 -4.69 -5.52
CA VAL A 124 -0.51 -3.43 -5.23
C VAL A 124 -1.45 -2.53 -4.43
N LEU A 125 -0.90 -1.70 -3.57
CA LEU A 125 -1.66 -0.72 -2.80
C LEU A 125 -1.12 0.69 -3.06
N GLY A 126 -1.97 1.70 -2.86
CA GLY A 126 -1.58 3.09 -3.02
C GLY A 126 -2.66 4.06 -2.57
N LEU A 127 -2.32 5.35 -2.56
CA LEU A 127 -3.24 6.43 -2.24
C LEU A 127 -3.79 7.05 -3.52
N VAL A 128 -5.09 7.35 -3.53
CA VAL A 128 -5.75 8.06 -4.63
C VAL A 128 -5.98 9.49 -4.20
N ILE A 129 -5.23 10.42 -4.80
CA ILE A 129 -5.27 11.85 -4.50
C ILE A 129 -5.56 12.59 -5.79
N GLY A 130 -6.66 13.34 -5.83
CA GLY A 130 -7.01 14.22 -6.94
C GLY A 130 -7.86 13.61 -8.06
N GLY A 131 -8.02 12.27 -8.10
CA GLY A 131 -8.87 11.58 -9.09
C GLY A 131 -8.17 11.31 -10.41
#